data_AF-A0A5N6GCF2-F1
#
_entry.id   AF-A0A5N6GCF2-F1
#
_cell.length_a   1.000
_cell.length_b   1.000
_cell.length_c   1.000
_cell.angle_alpha   90.00
_cell.angle_beta   90.00
_cell.angle_gamma   90.00
#
_symmetry.space_group_name_H-M   'P 1'
#
loop_
_entity.id
_entity.type
_entity.pdbx_description
1 polymer ?
#
loop_
_entity_poly.entity_id
_entity_poly.type
_entity_poly.pdbx_seq_one_letter_code
_entity_poly.pdbx_strand_id
1 'polypeptide(L)'
;MYLIQSSPILVPQQLHLIDRALRVTVEERNRPTTFTEFIRHCHDLLWRPLRAQTPSRSTTGKIQTPIGKHYPIRLLPWTDCEARQREIYKSVCRYLQPPGEDALQLFTSLVALEDHDLETYERLAVEGHVHDIVAELCRIPEAREQFRLGNGLWFDNHANALDEDDEVDASEQSTTKPSKPDQFCIHRMDGNRGILLTTVEYKPPHKLSVASLREGLRPMDFWQEVVQPDRVPTEEPEKSRYNAAWLVGSVIAQDFHE
;
A
#
# COMPACT_ATOMS: atom_id res chain seq x y z
N MET A 1 -23.47 2.68 -57.10
CA MET A 1 -24.61 3.08 -56.26
C MET A 1 -24.11 3.11 -54.83
N TYR A 2 -23.73 4.28 -54.31
CA TYR A 2 -23.22 4.44 -52.94
C TYR A 2 -24.23 5.24 -52.12
N LEU A 3 -24.71 4.66 -51.03
CA LEU A 3 -25.54 5.34 -50.02
C LEU A 3 -24.60 6.11 -49.09
N ILE A 4 -24.65 7.44 -49.17
CA ILE A 4 -24.05 8.31 -48.15
C ILE A 4 -25.04 8.34 -46.98
N GLN A 5 -24.72 7.65 -45.89
CA GLN A 5 -25.41 7.87 -44.61
C GLN A 5 -25.01 9.26 -44.11
N SER A 6 -25.91 10.23 -44.24
CA SER A 6 -25.76 11.52 -43.59
C SER A 6 -25.83 11.33 -42.08
N SER A 7 -24.74 11.69 -41.38
CA SER A 7 -24.77 11.85 -39.92
C SER A 7 -25.83 12.89 -39.55
N PRO A 8 -26.71 12.62 -38.57
CA PRO A 8 -27.75 13.57 -38.20
C PRO A 8 -27.12 14.85 -37.64
N ILE A 9 -27.46 15.99 -38.24
CA ILE A 9 -27.13 17.32 -37.73
C ILE A 9 -27.97 17.54 -36.47
N LEU A 10 -27.33 17.53 -35.30
CA LEU A 10 -27.99 17.79 -34.01
C LEU A 10 -28.62 19.19 -34.01
N VAL A 11 -29.91 19.26 -33.68
CA VAL A 11 -30.64 20.55 -33.59
C VAL A 11 -30.16 21.31 -32.33
N PRO A 12 -30.19 22.66 -32.30
CA PRO A 12 -29.64 23.47 -31.19
C PRO A 12 -30.14 23.09 -29.79
N GLN A 13 -31.38 22.62 -29.68
CA GLN A 13 -31.93 22.11 -28.42
C GLN A 13 -31.23 20.82 -27.94
N GLN A 14 -30.89 19.90 -28.85
CA GLN A 14 -30.11 18.70 -28.51
C GLN A 14 -28.68 19.07 -28.09
N LEU A 15 -28.07 20.05 -28.75
CA LEU A 15 -26.74 20.53 -28.38
C LEU A 15 -26.70 21.16 -26.97
N HIS A 16 -27.73 21.94 -26.62
CA HIS A 16 -27.85 22.52 -25.28
C HIS A 16 -28.08 21.46 -24.19
N LEU A 17 -28.88 20.42 -24.47
CA LEU A 17 -29.07 19.30 -23.55
C LEU A 17 -27.77 18.50 -23.34
N ILE A 18 -26.99 18.31 -24.40
CA ILE A 18 -25.68 17.65 -24.33
C ILE A 18 -24.69 18.51 -23.51
N ASP A 19 -24.61 19.82 -23.77
CA ASP A 19 -23.74 20.73 -22.98
C ASP A 19 -24.12 20.74 -21.50
N ARG A 20 -25.42 20.77 -21.19
CA ARG A 20 -25.90 20.70 -19.80
C ARG A 20 -25.56 19.36 -19.14
N ALA A 21 -25.75 18.24 -19.85
CA ALA A 21 -25.40 16.92 -19.36
C ALA A 21 -23.88 16.76 -19.14
N LEU A 22 -23.07 17.31 -20.04
CA LEU A 22 -21.61 17.36 -19.91
C LEU A 22 -21.20 18.18 -18.68
N ARG A 23 -21.80 19.36 -18.47
CA ARG A 23 -21.51 20.20 -17.29
C ARG A 23 -21.83 19.49 -15.98
N VAL A 24 -23.02 18.89 -15.87
CA VAL A 24 -23.39 18.11 -14.67
C VAL A 24 -22.42 16.96 -14.46
N THR A 25 -22.04 16.23 -15.52
CA THR A 25 -21.07 15.13 -15.44
C THR A 25 -19.69 15.62 -14.96
N VAL A 26 -19.23 16.77 -15.46
CA VAL A 26 -17.95 17.36 -15.05
C VAL A 26 -18.00 17.84 -13.60
N GLU A 27 -19.09 18.47 -13.18
CA GLU A 27 -19.30 18.90 -11.80
C GLU A 27 -19.33 17.70 -10.84
N GLU A 28 -20.06 16.63 -11.20
CA GLU A 28 -20.11 15.37 -10.42
C GLU A 28 -18.76 14.65 -10.34
N ARG A 29 -17.89 14.79 -11.34
CA ARG A 29 -16.56 14.19 -11.32
C ARG A 29 -15.55 15.01 -10.51
N ASN A 30 -15.76 16.33 -10.43
CA ASN A 30 -14.88 17.24 -9.69
C ASN A 30 -15.31 17.44 -8.23
N ARG A 31 -16.55 17.12 -7.86
CA ARG A 31 -16.97 17.20 -6.45
C ARG A 31 -16.16 16.23 -5.58
N PRO A 32 -15.95 16.57 -4.30
CA PRO A 32 -15.44 15.61 -3.33
C PRO A 32 -16.33 14.36 -3.25
N THR A 33 -15.70 13.22 -2.98
CA THR A 33 -16.38 11.93 -2.91
C THR A 33 -16.81 11.61 -1.48
N THR A 34 -17.91 10.90 -1.35
CA THR A 34 -18.27 10.25 -0.08
C THR A 34 -17.33 9.10 0.21
N PHE A 35 -17.25 8.61 1.47
CA PHE A 35 -16.38 7.47 1.79
C PHE A 35 -16.68 6.23 0.92
N THR A 36 -17.95 5.97 0.58
CA THR A 36 -18.30 4.81 -0.27
C THR A 36 -17.82 5.00 -1.70
N GLU A 37 -18.05 6.19 -2.26
CA GLU A 37 -17.60 6.54 -3.60
C GLU A 37 -16.08 6.48 -3.69
N PHE A 38 -15.39 7.06 -2.72
CA PHE A 38 -13.94 7.04 -2.61
C PHE A 38 -13.38 5.63 -2.65
N ILE A 39 -13.81 4.75 -1.73
CA ILE A 39 -13.33 3.36 -1.67
C ILE A 39 -13.62 2.62 -2.98
N ARG A 40 -14.80 2.82 -3.59
CA ARG A 40 -15.14 2.22 -4.89
C ARG A 40 -14.20 2.70 -5.98
N HIS A 41 -13.96 4.01 -6.08
CA HIS A 41 -13.04 4.57 -7.06
C HIS A 41 -11.61 4.10 -6.86
N CYS A 42 -11.14 4.01 -5.61
CA CYS A 42 -9.85 3.38 -5.31
C CYS A 42 -9.80 1.93 -5.83
N HIS A 43 -10.83 1.11 -5.58
CA HIS A 43 -10.84 -0.26 -6.10
C HIS A 43 -10.84 -0.32 -7.63
N ASP A 44 -11.65 0.50 -8.30
CA ASP A 44 -11.80 0.48 -9.76
C ASP A 44 -10.56 1.04 -10.50
N LEU A 45 -9.95 2.08 -9.93
CA LEU A 45 -8.81 2.77 -10.56
C LEU A 45 -7.47 2.12 -10.21
N LEU A 46 -7.31 1.63 -8.97
CA LEU A 46 -6.05 1.06 -8.52
C LEU A 46 -5.90 -0.41 -8.92
N TRP A 47 -6.99 -1.16 -9.10
CA TRP A 47 -6.89 -2.56 -9.52
C TRP A 47 -6.50 -2.76 -11.01
N ARG A 48 -5.92 -1.76 -11.68
CA ARG A 48 -5.42 -1.94 -13.05
C ARG A 48 -4.23 -2.92 -13.03
N PRO A 49 -4.28 -4.03 -13.80
CA PRO A 49 -3.25 -5.05 -13.74
C PRO A 49 -1.91 -4.50 -14.23
N LEU A 50 -1.03 -4.18 -13.28
CA LEU A 50 0.36 -3.83 -13.55
C LEU A 50 1.10 -5.09 -14.01
N ARG A 51 1.77 -5.02 -15.16
CA ARG A 51 2.65 -6.08 -15.64
C ARG A 51 4.09 -5.70 -15.35
N ALA A 52 4.80 -6.57 -14.63
CA ALA A 52 6.24 -6.44 -14.49
C ALA A 52 6.89 -6.40 -15.89
N GLN A 53 7.83 -5.48 -16.08
CA GLN A 53 8.63 -5.44 -17.31
C GLN A 53 9.61 -6.63 -17.36
N THR A 54 10.33 -6.75 -18.47
CA THR A 54 11.27 -7.85 -18.68
C THR A 54 12.36 -7.89 -17.61
N PRO A 55 12.80 -9.10 -17.17
CA PRO A 55 13.85 -9.25 -16.15
C PRO A 55 15.15 -8.51 -16.47
N SER A 56 15.45 -8.29 -17.76
CA SER A 56 16.60 -7.50 -18.23
C SER A 56 16.61 -6.03 -17.77
N ARG A 57 15.47 -5.50 -17.33
CA ARG A 57 15.31 -4.13 -16.81
C ARG A 57 15.11 -4.09 -15.29
N SER A 58 15.29 -5.22 -14.61
CA SER A 58 15.05 -5.35 -13.17
C SER A 58 16.27 -4.96 -12.34
N THR A 59 16.02 -4.49 -11.11
CA THR A 59 17.09 -4.26 -10.13
C THR A 59 17.76 -5.59 -9.75
N THR A 60 19.09 -5.58 -9.68
CA THR A 60 19.93 -6.77 -9.48
C THR A 60 20.18 -7.13 -8.01
N GLY A 61 19.69 -6.32 -7.07
CA GLY A 61 19.89 -6.54 -5.63
C GLY A 61 19.29 -7.87 -5.15
N LYS A 62 20.08 -8.66 -4.42
CA LYS A 62 19.67 -9.96 -3.87
C LYS A 62 18.95 -9.77 -2.53
N ILE A 63 18.01 -10.68 -2.23
CA ILE A 63 17.47 -10.81 -0.88
C ILE A 63 18.61 -11.32 0.01
N GLN A 64 18.82 -10.62 1.13
CA GLN A 64 19.90 -10.92 2.07
C GLN A 64 19.51 -12.12 2.94
N THR A 65 20.51 -12.87 3.37
CA THR A 65 20.36 -13.93 4.37
C THR A 65 19.90 -13.35 5.71
N PRO A 66 19.06 -14.06 6.48
CA PRO A 66 18.56 -13.62 7.79
C PRO A 66 19.60 -13.75 8.93
N ILE A 67 20.89 -13.92 8.61
CA ILE A 67 21.95 -14.17 9.60
C ILE A 67 22.23 -12.87 10.36
N GLY A 68 22.21 -12.95 11.69
CA GLY A 68 22.46 -11.80 12.56
C GLY A 68 21.30 -10.80 12.63
N LYS A 69 20.08 -11.20 12.23
CA LYS A 69 18.86 -10.41 12.40
C LYS A 69 17.95 -11.04 13.45
N HIS A 70 17.08 -10.23 14.04
CA HIS A 70 15.93 -10.75 14.78
C HIS A 70 14.99 -11.50 13.81
N TYR A 71 14.37 -12.58 14.27
CA TYR A 71 13.40 -13.35 13.47
C TYR A 71 12.36 -14.02 14.37
N PRO A 72 11.16 -14.33 13.84
CA PRO A 72 10.15 -15.06 14.60
C PRO A 72 10.64 -16.47 14.91
N ILE A 73 10.34 -17.01 16.10
CA ILE A 73 10.65 -18.41 16.43
C ILE A 73 9.82 -19.36 15.57
N ARG A 74 8.54 -19.02 15.37
CA ARG A 74 7.59 -19.77 14.54
C ARG A 74 6.83 -18.83 13.63
N LEU A 75 6.65 -19.24 12.39
CA LEU A 75 5.71 -18.60 11.49
C LEU A 75 4.39 -19.35 11.58
N LEU A 76 3.29 -18.66 11.88
CA LEU A 76 1.96 -19.26 12.02
C LEU A 76 0.90 -18.42 11.30
N PRO A 77 -0.18 -19.05 10.79
CA PRO A 77 -1.29 -18.32 10.19
C PRO A 77 -1.99 -17.41 11.20
N TRP A 78 -2.27 -16.18 10.80
CA TRP A 78 -3.10 -15.26 11.58
C TRP A 78 -4.59 -15.59 11.36
N THR A 79 -5.09 -16.54 12.15
CA THR A 79 -6.40 -17.19 11.94
C THR A 79 -7.61 -16.28 12.09
N ASP A 80 -7.54 -15.21 12.91
CA ASP A 80 -8.63 -14.25 13.11
C ASP A 80 -8.43 -12.92 12.36
N CYS A 81 -7.43 -12.83 11.48
CA CYS A 81 -7.10 -11.61 10.74
C CYS A 81 -8.30 -11.06 9.95
N GLU A 82 -8.97 -11.89 9.16
CA GLU A 82 -10.12 -11.47 8.34
C GLU A 82 -11.28 -10.96 9.21
N ALA A 83 -11.55 -11.63 10.33
CA ALA A 83 -12.60 -11.22 11.26
C ALA A 83 -12.29 -9.85 11.88
N ARG A 84 -11.04 -9.64 12.34
CA ARG A 84 -10.58 -8.36 12.89
C ARG A 84 -10.58 -7.25 11.85
N GLN A 85 -10.06 -7.51 10.64
CA GLN A 85 -10.09 -6.53 9.56
C GLN A 85 -11.51 -6.10 9.22
N ARG A 86 -12.45 -7.05 9.13
CA ARG A 86 -13.87 -6.77 8.90
C ARG A 86 -14.48 -5.94 10.01
N GLU A 87 -14.17 -6.21 11.27
CA GLU A 87 -14.66 -5.44 12.42
C GLU A 87 -14.15 -4.00 12.38
N ILE A 88 -12.85 -3.81 12.14
CA ILE A 88 -12.24 -2.48 11.98
C ILE A 88 -12.92 -1.74 10.82
N TYR A 89 -13.04 -2.36 9.65
CA TYR A 89 -13.68 -1.77 8.48
C TYR A 89 -15.13 -1.36 8.75
N LYS A 90 -15.93 -2.23 9.38
CA LYS A 90 -17.31 -1.89 9.79
C LYS A 90 -17.33 -0.70 10.75
N SER A 91 -16.38 -0.62 11.66
CA SER A 91 -16.28 0.50 12.59
C SER A 91 -15.93 1.81 11.87
N VAL A 92 -15.01 1.78 10.90
CA VAL A 92 -14.69 2.94 10.05
C VAL A 92 -15.93 3.37 9.26
N CYS A 93 -16.67 2.44 8.66
CA CYS A 93 -17.93 2.75 7.98
C CYS A 93 -18.95 3.43 8.90
N ARG A 94 -19.09 2.99 10.16
CA ARG A 94 -20.04 3.63 11.09
C ARG A 94 -19.74 5.11 11.34
N TYR A 95 -18.47 5.50 11.37
CA TYR A 95 -18.07 6.89 11.59
C TYR A 95 -18.12 7.73 10.32
N LEU A 96 -17.71 7.17 9.18
CA LEU A 96 -17.61 7.92 7.91
C LEU A 96 -18.87 7.81 7.03
N GLN A 97 -19.80 6.93 7.39
CA GLN A 97 -21.09 6.70 6.72
C GLN A 97 -22.19 6.43 7.77
N PRO A 98 -22.50 7.41 8.65
CA PRO A 98 -23.55 7.24 9.65
C PRO A 98 -24.91 6.98 8.99
N PRO A 99 -25.70 5.98 9.45
CA PRO A 99 -26.97 5.66 8.86
C PRO A 99 -28.01 6.76 9.12
N GLY A 100 -28.68 7.23 8.06
CA GLY A 100 -29.77 8.21 8.15
C GLY A 100 -29.32 9.68 8.04
N GLU A 101 -28.02 9.93 7.84
CA GLU A 101 -27.48 11.25 7.50
C GLU A 101 -27.07 11.30 6.03
N ASP A 102 -27.04 12.51 5.46
CA ASP A 102 -26.48 12.70 4.12
C ASP A 102 -24.99 12.36 4.15
N ALA A 103 -24.55 11.49 3.24
CA ALA A 103 -23.16 11.05 3.19
C ALA A 103 -22.23 12.25 2.95
N LEU A 104 -21.34 12.51 3.91
CA LEU A 104 -20.41 13.62 3.84
C LEU A 104 -19.40 13.40 2.69
N GLN A 105 -19.25 14.42 1.85
CA GLN A 105 -18.29 14.45 0.75
C GLN A 105 -16.94 14.95 1.27
N LEU A 106 -16.16 14.05 1.88
CA LEU A 106 -14.94 14.39 2.61
C LEU A 106 -13.66 14.09 1.82
N PHE A 107 -13.74 13.30 0.75
CA PHE A 107 -12.57 12.71 0.10
C PHE A 107 -12.31 13.27 -1.28
N THR A 108 -11.11 13.03 -1.78
CA THR A 108 -10.63 13.45 -3.10
C THR A 108 -11.62 13.12 -4.23
N SER A 109 -11.74 14.03 -5.19
CA SER A 109 -12.65 13.89 -6.32
C SER A 109 -12.20 12.80 -7.31
N LEU A 110 -13.13 12.32 -8.14
CA LEU A 110 -12.81 11.29 -9.13
C LEU A 110 -11.75 11.76 -10.14
N VAL A 111 -11.81 13.02 -10.58
CA VAL A 111 -10.80 13.58 -11.51
C VAL A 111 -9.40 13.54 -10.89
N ALA A 112 -9.27 13.89 -9.61
CA ALA A 112 -7.98 13.89 -8.94
C ALA A 112 -7.44 12.46 -8.71
N LEU A 113 -8.32 11.48 -8.50
CA LEU A 113 -7.94 10.06 -8.41
C LEU A 113 -7.50 9.45 -9.75
N GLU A 114 -8.00 9.98 -10.86
CA GLU A 114 -7.64 9.50 -12.21
C GLU A 114 -6.27 10.03 -12.68
N ASP A 115 -5.77 11.13 -12.09
CA ASP A 115 -4.52 11.81 -12.49
C ASP A 115 -3.25 11.22 -11.83
N HIS A 116 -3.30 9.95 -11.42
CA HIS A 116 -2.17 9.27 -10.80
C HIS A 116 -1.35 8.47 -11.83
N ASP A 117 -0.08 8.85 -12.01
CA ASP A 117 0.90 8.13 -12.85
C ASP A 117 1.34 6.79 -12.20
N LEU A 118 1.89 5.86 -12.97
CA LEU A 118 2.34 4.55 -12.50
C LEU A 118 3.42 4.64 -11.40
N GLU A 119 4.29 5.65 -11.51
CA GLU A 119 5.33 5.98 -10.52
C GLU A 119 4.73 6.51 -9.19
N THR A 120 3.46 6.89 -9.23
CA THR A 120 2.66 7.43 -8.13
C THR A 120 1.80 6.35 -7.43
N TYR A 121 1.80 5.12 -7.95
CA TYR A 121 0.92 4.04 -7.51
C TYR A 121 1.19 3.55 -6.08
N GLU A 122 2.45 3.38 -5.66
CA GLU A 122 2.73 2.86 -4.31
C GLU A 122 2.56 3.95 -3.23
N ARG A 123 3.05 5.17 -3.51
CA ARG A 123 3.07 6.28 -2.56
C ARG A 123 1.73 7.02 -2.43
N LEU A 124 1.04 7.36 -3.51
CA LEU A 124 -0.22 8.15 -3.40
C LEU A 124 -1.46 7.26 -3.29
N ALA A 125 -1.47 6.09 -3.91
CA ALA A 125 -2.69 5.29 -3.99
C ALA A 125 -3.04 4.53 -2.71
N VAL A 126 -2.06 4.26 -1.84
CA VAL A 126 -2.29 3.57 -0.57
C VAL A 126 -2.02 4.51 0.59
N GLU A 127 -0.83 5.12 0.67
CA GLU A 127 -0.46 5.94 1.83
C GLU A 127 -1.29 7.22 1.91
N GLY A 128 -1.42 7.95 0.80
CA GLY A 128 -2.23 9.17 0.74
C GLY A 128 -3.69 8.91 1.09
N HIS A 129 -4.29 7.88 0.49
CA HIS A 129 -5.67 7.51 0.77
C HIS A 129 -5.91 7.04 2.21
N VAL A 130 -4.97 6.26 2.77
CA VAL A 130 -5.04 5.84 4.18
C VAL A 130 -4.86 7.04 5.11
N HIS A 131 -3.94 7.94 4.80
CA HIS A 131 -3.73 9.19 5.53
C HIS A 131 -5.01 10.02 5.56
N ASP A 132 -5.67 10.23 4.42
CA ASP A 132 -6.91 11.02 4.33
C ASP A 132 -8.03 10.40 5.16
N ILE A 133 -8.22 9.08 5.08
CA ILE A 133 -9.19 8.36 5.91
C ILE A 133 -8.90 8.55 7.40
N VAL A 134 -7.65 8.40 7.81
CA VAL A 134 -7.26 8.57 9.22
C VAL A 134 -7.39 10.02 9.67
N ALA A 135 -7.08 10.99 8.81
CA ALA A 135 -7.24 12.40 9.10
C ALA A 135 -8.72 12.76 9.36
N GLU A 136 -9.65 12.22 8.57
CA GLU A 136 -11.09 12.39 8.82
C GLU A 136 -11.52 11.72 10.13
N LEU A 137 -11.05 10.49 10.40
CA LEU A 137 -11.34 9.80 11.67
C LEU A 137 -10.78 10.56 12.89
N CYS A 138 -9.62 11.20 12.77
CA CYS A 138 -9.04 12.01 13.85
C CYS A 138 -9.87 13.24 14.22
N ARG A 139 -10.73 13.74 13.33
CA ARG A 139 -11.65 14.86 13.61
C ARG A 139 -12.85 14.44 14.45
N ILE A 140 -13.13 13.13 14.54
CA ILE A 140 -14.22 12.56 15.33
C ILE A 140 -13.64 12.05 16.66
N PRO A 141 -13.94 12.70 17.81
CA PRO A 141 -13.33 12.35 19.10
C PRO A 141 -13.50 10.88 19.48
N GLU A 142 -14.69 10.31 19.27
CA GLU A 142 -15.03 8.93 19.59
C GLU A 142 -14.23 7.94 18.73
N ALA A 143 -14.07 8.24 17.43
CA ALA A 143 -13.28 7.41 16.53
C ALA A 143 -11.79 7.48 16.88
N ARG A 144 -11.29 8.69 17.15
CA ARG A 144 -9.90 8.94 17.56
C ARG A 144 -9.53 8.16 18.82
N GLU A 145 -10.43 8.14 19.80
CA GLU A 145 -10.25 7.36 21.03
C GLU A 145 -10.34 5.86 20.78
N GLN A 146 -11.38 5.41 20.06
CA GLN A 146 -11.60 3.98 19.77
C GLN A 146 -10.41 3.35 19.05
N PHE A 147 -9.87 4.04 18.04
CA PHE A 147 -8.75 3.55 17.22
C PHE A 147 -7.38 3.96 17.75
N ARG A 148 -7.33 4.76 18.84
CA ARG A 148 -6.09 5.29 19.44
C ARG A 148 -5.20 5.98 18.41
N LEU A 149 -5.78 6.88 17.62
CA LEU A 149 -5.13 7.52 16.47
C LEU A 149 -4.22 8.70 16.85
N GLY A 150 -4.28 9.20 18.09
CA GLY A 150 -3.51 10.37 18.50
C GLY A 150 -3.91 11.59 17.66
N ASN A 151 -2.92 12.24 17.05
CA ASN A 151 -3.06 13.36 16.13
C ASN A 151 -3.05 12.94 14.65
N GLY A 152 -2.93 11.65 14.34
CA GLY A 152 -2.90 11.13 12.97
C GLY A 152 -1.72 10.19 12.69
N LEU A 153 -1.52 9.88 11.41
CA LEU A 153 -0.43 9.05 10.92
C LEU A 153 0.58 9.86 10.11
N TRP A 154 1.84 9.45 10.19
CA TRP A 154 2.92 9.96 9.36
C TRP A 154 3.66 8.78 8.71
N PHE A 155 3.99 8.92 7.43
CA PHE A 155 4.71 7.92 6.66
C PHE A 155 6.09 8.46 6.32
N ASP A 156 7.14 7.72 6.68
CA ASP A 156 8.54 8.10 6.43
C ASP A 156 9.27 6.99 5.68
N ASN A 157 10.21 7.34 4.80
CA ASN A 157 11.08 6.40 4.09
C ASN A 157 12.47 6.29 4.77
N HIS A 158 12.63 6.82 5.98
CA HIS A 158 13.89 6.83 6.72
C HIS A 158 13.73 6.17 8.09
N ALA A 159 13.97 4.85 8.14
CA ALA A 159 14.16 4.15 9.42
C ALA A 159 15.38 4.70 10.21
N ASN A 160 16.35 5.33 9.53
CA ASN A 160 17.58 5.86 10.11
C ASN A 160 17.43 7.25 10.80
N ALA A 161 16.22 7.76 11.01
CA ALA A 161 16.01 9.02 11.73
C ALA A 161 15.80 8.82 13.25
N LEU A 162 15.92 7.59 13.75
CA LEU A 162 15.76 7.29 15.18
C LEU A 162 17.08 7.18 15.96
N ASP A 163 18.22 7.32 15.30
CA ASP A 163 19.53 7.55 15.93
C ASP A 163 19.96 9.01 15.70
N GLU A 164 19.26 9.96 16.33
CA GLU A 164 19.80 11.31 16.52
C GLU A 164 20.83 11.27 17.66
N ASP A 165 22.07 10.92 17.33
CA ASP A 165 23.26 11.49 17.98
C ASP A 165 24.52 11.17 17.14
N ASP A 166 24.59 11.70 15.92
CA ASP A 166 25.87 11.90 15.25
C ASP A 166 25.83 13.24 14.51
N GLU A 167 26.39 14.27 15.15
CA GLU A 167 26.87 15.48 14.46
C GLU A 167 27.91 15.06 13.43
N VAL A 168 27.50 14.77 12.19
CA VAL A 168 28.43 14.60 11.07
C VAL A 168 28.50 15.87 10.23
N ASP A 169 29.70 16.45 10.34
CA ASP A 169 30.24 17.63 9.71
C ASP A 169 29.86 17.78 8.23
N ALA A 170 29.59 19.02 7.84
CA ALA A 170 29.19 19.40 6.49
C ALA A 170 30.39 19.44 5.54
N SER A 171 31.05 18.31 5.32
CA SER A 171 32.00 18.17 4.23
C SER A 171 32.21 16.71 3.86
N GLU A 172 31.41 16.21 2.92
CA GLU A 172 31.86 15.29 1.85
C GLU A 172 30.70 14.98 0.91
N GLN A 173 30.65 15.73 -0.21
CA GLN A 173 29.82 15.38 -1.35
C GLN A 173 30.43 14.16 -2.06
N SER A 174 30.07 12.95 -1.61
CA SER A 174 30.24 11.74 -2.43
C SER A 174 28.96 11.45 -3.20
N THR A 175 29.04 11.64 -4.52
CA THR A 175 28.01 11.37 -5.51
C THR A 175 27.87 9.87 -5.75
N THR A 176 27.30 9.14 -4.80
CA THR A 176 26.58 7.88 -5.06
C THR A 176 25.70 7.63 -3.85
N LYS A 177 24.44 8.07 -3.92
CA LYS A 177 23.45 7.66 -2.92
C LYS A 177 23.36 6.14 -3.00
N PRO A 178 23.62 5.39 -1.91
CA PRO A 178 23.30 3.97 -1.89
C PRO A 178 21.81 3.83 -2.23
N SER A 179 21.44 2.82 -3.02
CA SER A 179 20.03 2.51 -3.28
C SER A 179 19.36 2.28 -1.92
N LYS A 180 18.58 3.25 -1.48
CA LYS A 180 17.89 3.22 -0.19
C LYS A 180 16.95 1.99 -0.20
N PRO A 181 16.90 1.20 0.89
CA PRO A 181 15.90 0.14 0.99
C PRO A 181 14.49 0.76 0.85
N ASP A 182 13.58 0.04 0.22
CA ASP A 182 12.17 0.45 0.03
C ASP A 182 11.37 0.26 1.34
N GLN A 183 11.95 0.69 2.47
CA GLN A 183 11.41 0.50 3.82
C GLN A 183 10.72 1.78 4.29
N PHE A 184 9.41 1.65 4.49
CA PHE A 184 8.53 2.71 4.95
C PHE A 184 8.17 2.49 6.41
N CYS A 185 8.30 3.54 7.22
CA CYS A 185 7.91 3.59 8.61
C CYS A 185 6.56 4.28 8.75
N ILE A 186 5.64 3.66 9.48
CA ILE A 186 4.34 4.24 9.82
C ILE A 186 4.40 4.69 11.27
N HIS A 187 4.26 5.99 11.49
CA HIS A 187 4.26 6.60 12.82
C HIS A 187 2.86 7.07 13.20
N ARG A 188 2.48 6.88 14.46
CA ARG A 188 1.39 7.63 15.09
C ARG A 188 1.94 8.92 15.66
N MET A 189 1.28 10.04 15.40
CA MET A 189 1.65 11.32 15.99
C MET A 189 0.91 11.52 17.31
N ASP A 190 1.64 11.78 18.40
CA ASP A 190 1.09 12.21 19.69
C ASP A 190 1.69 13.60 20.01
N GLY A 191 0.97 14.66 19.64
CA GLY A 191 1.53 16.03 19.61
C GLY A 191 2.67 16.15 18.57
N ASN A 192 3.86 16.58 19.01
CA ASN A 192 5.05 16.68 18.16
C ASN A 192 5.89 15.40 18.13
N ARG A 193 5.49 14.34 18.84
CA ARG A 193 6.25 13.10 18.93
C ARG A 193 5.66 12.03 18.00
N GLY A 194 6.46 11.52 17.08
CA GLY A 194 6.12 10.34 16.26
C GLY A 194 6.47 9.04 16.98
N ILE A 195 5.51 8.15 17.17
CA ILE A 195 5.70 6.81 17.72
C ILE A 195 5.63 5.81 16.56
N LEU A 196 6.71 5.08 16.31
CA LEU A 196 6.74 4.03 15.28
C LEU A 196 5.72 2.93 15.60
N LEU A 197 4.79 2.69 14.67
CA LEU A 197 3.80 1.62 14.76
C LEU A 197 4.29 0.35 14.07
N THR A 198 4.79 0.48 12.84
CA THR A 198 5.28 -0.64 12.03
C THR A 198 6.16 -0.14 10.90
N THR A 199 6.96 -1.05 10.36
CA THR A 199 7.68 -0.86 9.09
C THR A 199 7.01 -1.70 8.00
N VAL A 200 7.18 -1.28 6.75
CA VAL A 200 6.67 -1.96 5.55
C VAL A 200 7.78 -1.93 4.51
N GLU A 201 8.19 -3.09 3.99
CA GLU A 201 9.12 -3.15 2.87
C GLU A 201 8.45 -3.74 1.63
N TYR A 202 8.51 -3.03 0.50
CA TYR A 202 7.99 -3.54 -0.77
C TYR A 202 9.04 -4.39 -1.49
N LYS A 203 8.61 -5.53 -2.04
CA LYS A 203 9.46 -6.38 -2.89
C LYS A 203 8.85 -6.53 -4.27
N PRO A 204 9.61 -6.27 -5.35
CA PRO A 204 9.09 -6.42 -6.69
C PRO A 204 8.88 -7.91 -7.04
N PRO A 205 7.94 -8.23 -7.96
CA PRO A 205 7.56 -9.61 -8.28
C PRO A 205 8.70 -10.52 -8.75
N HIS A 206 9.78 -9.97 -9.32
CA HIS A 206 10.95 -10.74 -9.75
C HIS A 206 11.88 -11.14 -8.60
N LYS A 207 11.82 -10.43 -7.45
CA LYS A 207 12.52 -10.82 -6.21
C LYS A 207 11.66 -11.72 -5.33
N LEU A 208 10.35 -11.48 -5.30
CA LEU A 208 9.41 -12.23 -4.48
C LEU A 208 8.12 -12.49 -5.27
N SER A 209 8.01 -13.69 -5.86
CA SER A 209 6.86 -14.03 -6.69
C SER A 209 5.64 -14.47 -5.86
N VAL A 210 4.44 -14.33 -6.43
CA VAL A 210 3.21 -14.86 -5.81
C VAL A 210 3.28 -16.37 -5.59
N ALA A 211 3.95 -17.11 -6.48
CA ALA A 211 4.15 -18.55 -6.32
C ALA A 211 5.06 -18.86 -5.12
N SER A 212 6.15 -18.11 -4.96
CA SER A 212 7.05 -18.22 -3.80
C SER A 212 6.32 -17.87 -2.49
N LEU A 213 5.50 -16.81 -2.48
CA LEU A 213 4.69 -16.45 -1.32
C LEU A 213 3.71 -17.58 -0.93
N ARG A 214 3.02 -18.16 -1.91
CA ARG A 214 2.05 -19.24 -1.66
C ARG A 214 2.71 -20.52 -1.12
N GLU A 215 3.89 -20.86 -1.60
CA GLU A 215 4.62 -22.06 -1.14
C GLU A 215 5.37 -21.80 0.19
N GLY A 216 5.93 -20.59 0.35
CA GLY A 216 6.78 -20.23 1.48
C GLY A 216 6.02 -19.74 2.72
N LEU A 217 4.83 -19.13 2.58
CA LEU A 217 4.01 -18.73 3.73
C LEU A 217 3.22 -19.92 4.27
N ARG A 218 3.82 -20.62 5.24
CA ARG A 218 3.21 -21.78 5.91
C ARG A 218 3.66 -21.87 7.37
N PRO A 219 2.97 -22.66 8.19
CA PRO A 219 3.51 -23.06 9.49
C PRO A 219 4.92 -23.64 9.36
N MET A 220 5.88 -23.09 10.10
CA MET A 220 7.26 -23.60 10.15
C MET A 220 7.98 -23.21 11.44
N ASP A 221 8.98 -24.01 11.81
CA ASP A 221 10.01 -23.61 12.77
C ASP A 221 11.07 -22.80 12.03
N PHE A 222 11.16 -21.51 12.35
CA PHE A 222 11.93 -20.58 11.52
C PHE A 222 13.44 -20.86 11.62
N TRP A 223 13.91 -21.25 12.80
CA TRP A 223 15.31 -21.58 13.01
C TRP A 223 15.71 -22.82 12.19
N GLN A 224 14.96 -23.91 12.34
CA GLN A 224 15.28 -25.20 11.71
C GLN A 224 15.03 -25.21 10.20
N GLU A 225 14.15 -24.34 9.68
CA GLU A 225 13.76 -24.40 8.27
C GLU A 225 14.37 -23.28 7.42
N VAL A 226 14.73 -22.14 8.02
CA VAL A 226 15.22 -20.95 7.29
C VAL A 226 16.62 -20.53 7.72
N VAL A 227 16.87 -20.41 9.02
CA VAL A 227 18.12 -19.83 9.54
C VAL A 227 19.26 -20.85 9.53
N GLN A 228 19.01 -22.04 10.08
CA GLN A 228 19.99 -23.12 10.18
C GLN A 228 19.34 -24.48 9.92
N PRO A 229 19.10 -24.82 8.64
CA PRO A 229 18.56 -26.12 8.28
C PRO A 229 19.60 -27.23 8.41
N ASP A 230 19.18 -28.38 8.97
CA ASP A 230 20.03 -29.57 9.11
C ASP A 230 20.51 -30.12 7.76
N ARG A 231 19.70 -29.94 6.71
CA ARG A 231 20.00 -30.37 5.34
C ARG A 231 19.35 -29.45 4.32
N VAL A 232 20.10 -29.12 3.27
CA VAL A 232 19.57 -28.45 2.07
C VAL A 232 19.19 -29.51 1.03
N PRO A 233 17.90 -29.63 0.63
CA PRO A 233 17.48 -30.56 -0.42
C PRO A 233 18.07 -30.17 -1.79
N THR A 234 18.45 -31.17 -2.59
CA THR A 234 19.01 -30.98 -3.95
C THR A 234 18.05 -31.37 -5.07
N GLU A 235 17.08 -32.22 -4.76
CA GLU A 235 16.13 -32.78 -5.72
C GLU A 235 14.76 -32.08 -5.65
N GLU A 236 14.05 -32.09 -6.77
CA GLU A 236 12.66 -31.64 -6.83
C GLU A 236 11.70 -32.73 -6.34
N PRO A 237 10.58 -32.39 -5.67
CA PRO A 237 10.08 -31.03 -5.42
C PRO A 237 10.59 -30.37 -4.12
N GLU A 238 11.32 -31.09 -3.26
CA GLU A 238 11.73 -30.59 -1.94
C GLU A 238 12.64 -29.36 -2.02
N LYS A 239 13.52 -29.30 -3.03
CA LYS A 239 14.40 -28.15 -3.28
C LYS A 239 13.59 -26.88 -3.56
N SER A 240 12.56 -26.94 -4.40
CA SER A 240 11.70 -25.78 -4.67
C SER A 240 10.98 -25.30 -3.41
N ARG A 241 10.46 -26.23 -2.60
CA ARG A 241 9.80 -25.90 -1.32
C ARG A 241 10.75 -25.22 -0.33
N TYR A 242 11.94 -25.80 -0.18
CA TYR A 242 13.00 -25.22 0.65
C TYR A 242 13.37 -23.81 0.18
N ASN A 243 13.60 -23.63 -1.12
CA ASN A 243 13.95 -22.33 -1.69
C ASN A 243 12.84 -21.29 -1.47
N ALA A 244 11.57 -21.67 -1.60
CA ALA A 244 10.44 -20.78 -1.34
C ALA A 244 10.36 -20.38 0.14
N ALA A 245 10.48 -21.35 1.06
CA ALA A 245 10.49 -21.09 2.50
C ALA A 245 11.67 -20.21 2.91
N TRP A 246 12.87 -20.51 2.43
CA TRP A 246 14.07 -19.72 2.68
C TRP A 246 13.93 -18.30 2.14
N LEU A 247 13.40 -18.12 0.93
CA LEU A 247 13.21 -16.81 0.30
C LEU A 247 12.20 -15.95 1.09
N VAL A 248 11.03 -16.51 1.38
CA VAL A 248 9.97 -15.80 2.13
C VAL A 248 10.42 -15.51 3.55
N GLY A 249 11.03 -16.48 4.23
CA GLY A 249 11.58 -16.29 5.56
C GLY A 249 12.66 -15.20 5.59
N SER A 250 13.57 -15.20 4.62
CA SER A 250 14.59 -14.15 4.50
C SER A 250 13.97 -12.76 4.36
N VAL A 251 12.88 -12.61 3.60
CA VAL A 251 12.15 -11.34 3.49
C VAL A 251 11.47 -10.96 4.80
N ILE A 252 10.80 -11.90 5.48
CA ILE A 252 10.17 -11.64 6.78
C ILE A 252 11.20 -11.16 7.82
N ALA A 253 12.37 -11.79 7.85
CA ALA A 253 13.45 -11.39 8.75
C ALA A 253 14.09 -10.04 8.38
N GLN A 254 13.88 -9.52 7.16
CA GLN A 254 14.40 -8.20 6.78
C GLN A 254 13.69 -7.07 7.53
N ASP A 255 12.42 -7.23 7.89
CA ASP A 255 11.67 -6.19 8.60
C ASP A 255 12.10 -6.02 10.06
N PHE A 256 12.72 -7.04 10.66
CA PHE A 256 13.21 -6.97 12.03
C PHE A 256 14.62 -6.37 12.05
N HIS A 257 14.69 -5.10 12.45
CA HIS A 257 15.94 -4.36 12.65
C HIS A 257 16.38 -4.48 14.11
N GLU A 258 17.68 -4.36 14.37
CA GLU A 258 18.23 -4.14 15.73
C GLU A 258 18.09 -2.67 16.12
#